data_AF-A0A0J8BED5-F1
#
_entry.id   AF-A0A0J8BED5-F1
#
_cell.length_a   1.000
_cell.length_b   1.000
_cell.length_c   1.000
_cell.angle_alpha   90.00
_cell.angle_beta   90.00
_cell.angle_gamma   90.00
#
_symmetry.space_group_name_H-M   'P 1'
#
loop_
_entity.id
_entity.type
_entity.pdbx_description
1 polymer ?
#
loop_
_entity_poly.entity_id
_entity_poly.type
_entity_poly.pdbx_seq_one_letter_code
_entity_poly.pdbx_strand_id
1 'polypeptide(L)'
;MGWKAAQKLIRNWKIVRGDDVKKHIKQGQGHEGGIFTVEAPLHVSNVQIVDPVTGKPCKVGIRYQEDGTKVRISRGIGASGSIISRPEILKIRTTPRPTAPGPKDTPLDLVLEETYNPKTGKGMPDL
;
A
#
# COMPACT_ATOMS: atom_id res chain seq x y z
N MET A 1 -1.84 28.39 14.84
CA MET A 1 -0.81 27.32 14.97
C MET A 1 -1.45 25.97 15.34
N GLY A 2 -2.51 25.52 14.63
CA GLY A 2 -3.42 24.49 15.17
C GLY A 2 -3.61 23.21 14.33
N TRP A 3 -3.12 23.14 13.09
CA TRP A 3 -3.45 22.01 12.20
C TRP A 3 -2.35 20.93 12.10
N LYS A 4 -1.10 21.28 12.44
CA LYS A 4 -0.01 20.30 12.47
C LYS A 4 -0.09 19.32 13.67
N ALA A 5 -0.77 19.70 14.76
CA ALA A 5 -0.93 18.84 15.94
C ALA A 5 -1.96 17.72 15.72
N ALA A 6 -3.12 18.04 15.11
CA ALA A 6 -4.12 17.04 14.75
C ALA A 6 -3.58 15.99 13.77
N GLN A 7 -2.79 16.43 12.77
CA GLN A 7 -2.17 15.53 11.80
C GLN A 7 -1.11 14.60 12.42
N LYS A 8 -0.47 15.00 13.53
CA LYS A 8 0.53 14.21 14.26
C LYS A 8 -0.12 13.15 15.18
N LEU A 9 -1.32 13.42 15.70
CA LEU A 9 -2.12 12.49 16.52
C LEU A 9 -2.84 11.40 15.68
N ILE A 10 -3.25 11.72 14.45
CA ILE A 10 -3.92 10.78 13.52
C ILE A 10 -2.96 9.74 12.91
N ARG A 11 -1.64 9.89 13.14
CA ARG A 11 -0.59 9.18 12.39
C ARG A 11 -0.61 7.64 12.55
N ASN A 12 -1.23 7.15 13.62
CA ASN A 12 -1.27 5.73 13.98
C ASN A 12 -2.70 5.16 14.04
N TRP A 13 -3.67 5.78 13.38
CA TRP A 13 -5.01 5.22 13.28
C TRP A 13 -5.16 4.35 12.04
N LYS A 14 -5.84 3.22 12.18
CA LYS A 14 -6.13 2.28 11.09
C LYS A 14 -7.63 2.04 11.04
N ILE A 15 -8.18 2.08 9.83
CA ILE A 15 -9.57 1.68 9.59
C ILE A 15 -9.56 0.16 9.42
N VAL A 16 -10.39 -0.52 10.20
CA VAL A 16 -10.53 -1.98 10.17
C VAL A 16 -11.96 -2.29 9.78
N ARG A 17 -12.12 -3.23 8.84
CA ARG A 17 -13.46 -3.66 8.42
C ARG A 17 -14.20 -4.29 9.60
N GLY A 18 -15.41 -3.81 9.88
CA GLY A 18 -16.30 -4.31 10.93
C GLY A 18 -16.34 -3.50 12.23
N ASP A 19 -15.56 -2.42 12.37
CA ASP A 19 -15.75 -1.47 13.47
C ASP A 19 -16.69 -0.33 13.02
N ASP A 20 -17.98 -0.59 13.16
CA ASP A 20 -19.05 0.21 12.60
C ASP A 20 -19.56 1.27 13.57
N VAL A 21 -19.47 2.54 13.20
CA VAL A 21 -20.07 3.65 13.93
C VAL A 21 -21.21 4.25 13.12
N LYS A 22 -22.35 4.49 13.80
CA LYS A 22 -23.51 5.16 13.20
C LYS A 22 -23.27 6.66 13.13
N LYS A 23 -23.25 7.21 11.91
CA LYS A 23 -23.16 8.65 11.66
C LYS A 23 -24.49 9.18 11.15
N HIS A 24 -25.02 10.18 11.83
CA HIS A 24 -26.19 10.92 11.36
C HIS A 24 -25.72 12.01 10.41
N ILE A 25 -26.14 11.91 9.14
CA ILE A 25 -25.78 12.89 8.11
C ILE A 25 -27.03 13.67 7.72
N LYS A 26 -26.95 14.99 7.85
CA LYS A 26 -28.00 15.90 7.39
C LYS A 26 -28.05 15.90 5.86
N GLN A 27 -29.27 15.84 5.31
CA GLN A 27 -29.50 15.90 3.87
C GLN A 27 -28.99 17.22 3.26
N GLY A 28 -28.43 17.14 2.06
CA GLY A 28 -27.99 18.30 1.26
C GLY A 28 -28.23 18.08 -0.23
N GLN A 29 -27.74 18.99 -1.08
CA GLN A 29 -27.87 18.81 -2.53
C GLN A 29 -26.94 17.70 -3.01
N GLY A 30 -27.52 16.64 -3.58
CA GLY A 30 -26.79 15.52 -4.17
C GLY A 30 -26.53 14.33 -3.23
N HIS A 31 -26.95 14.41 -1.97
CA HIS A 31 -26.86 13.27 -1.04
C HIS A 31 -28.11 13.15 -0.16
N GLU A 32 -28.58 11.91 0.01
CA GLU A 32 -29.71 11.59 0.86
C GLU A 32 -29.31 11.71 2.34
N GLY A 33 -30.24 12.19 3.18
CA GLY A 33 -30.04 12.26 4.62
C GLY A 33 -30.35 10.92 5.28
N GLY A 34 -29.67 10.59 6.37
CA GLY A 34 -29.92 9.32 7.05
C GLY A 34 -28.87 8.94 8.07
N ILE A 35 -29.06 7.75 8.62
CA ILE A 35 -28.09 7.09 9.50
C ILE A 35 -27.23 6.18 8.63
N PHE A 36 -25.96 6.54 8.48
CA PHE A 36 -25.00 5.75 7.73
C PHE A 36 -24.12 4.98 8.70
N THR A 37 -23.98 3.68 8.46
CA THR A 37 -22.99 2.85 9.13
C THR A 37 -21.66 3.03 8.41
N VAL A 38 -20.67 3.61 9.09
CA VAL A 38 -19.34 3.89 8.50
C VAL A 38 -18.26 3.34 9.42
N GLU A 39 -17.25 2.72 8.82
CA GLU A 39 -16.09 2.21 9.54
C GLU A 39 -15.35 3.33 10.28
N ALA A 40 -15.01 3.07 11.54
CA ALA A 40 -14.27 3.98 12.39
C ALA A 40 -12.78 3.62 12.49
N PRO A 41 -11.91 4.62 12.72
CA PRO A 41 -10.50 4.37 12.98
C PRO A 41 -10.28 3.78 14.38
N LEU A 42 -9.49 2.71 14.45
CA LEU A 42 -8.95 2.15 15.68
C LEU A 42 -7.48 2.57 15.87
N HIS A 43 -7.09 2.74 17.13
CA HIS A 43 -5.70 2.97 17.47
C HIS A 43 -4.87 1.69 17.28
N VAL A 44 -3.67 1.80 16.70
CA VAL A 44 -2.81 0.66 16.37
C VAL A 44 -2.46 -0.23 17.57
N SER A 45 -2.46 0.29 18.80
CA SER A 45 -2.23 -0.54 20.00
C SER A 45 -3.34 -1.57 20.25
N ASN A 46 -4.54 -1.34 19.73
CA ASN A 46 -5.72 -2.17 19.97
C ASN A 46 -5.90 -3.23 18.86
N VAL A 47 -4.95 -3.34 17.93
CA VAL A 47 -5.02 -4.27 16.79
C VAL A 47 -3.80 -5.19 16.83
N GLN A 48 -4.00 -6.47 16.53
CA GLN A 48 -2.93 -7.46 16.34
C GLN A 48 -3.02 -8.13 14.98
N ILE A 49 -1.88 -8.63 14.50
CA ILE A 49 -1.79 -9.37 13.25
C ILE A 49 -2.20 -10.82 13.50
N VAL A 50 -2.98 -11.38 12.58
CA VAL A 50 -3.39 -12.77 12.61
C VAL A 50 -2.38 -13.62 11.84
N ASP A 51 -1.99 -14.76 12.41
CA ASP A 51 -1.16 -15.75 11.72
C ASP A 51 -1.99 -16.41 10.59
N PRO A 52 -1.51 -16.40 9.33
CA PRO A 52 -2.25 -16.97 8.19
C PRO A 52 -2.56 -18.46 8.33
N VAL A 53 -1.78 -19.22 9.10
CA VAL A 53 -1.97 -20.67 9.24
C VAL A 53 -2.90 -21.01 10.40
N THR A 54 -2.64 -20.43 11.57
CA THR A 54 -3.34 -20.81 12.80
C THR A 54 -4.58 -19.96 13.08
N GLY A 55 -4.74 -18.80 12.42
CA GLY A 55 -5.82 -17.86 12.67
C GLY A 55 -5.75 -17.17 14.03
N LYS A 56 -4.67 -17.38 14.79
CA LYS A 56 -4.47 -16.81 16.13
C LYS A 56 -3.76 -15.46 16.07
N PRO A 57 -4.02 -14.56 17.04
CA PRO A 57 -3.27 -13.31 17.14
C PRO A 57 -1.79 -13.62 17.45
N CYS A 58 -0.87 -12.98 16.71
CA CYS A 58 0.55 -13.22 16.82
C CYS A 58 1.37 -11.91 16.83
N LYS A 59 2.58 -11.99 17.38
CA LYS A 59 3.58 -10.91 17.28
C LYS A 59 4.38 -11.09 16.00
N VAL A 60 4.91 -10.00 15.45
CA VAL A 60 5.76 -10.05 14.26
C VAL A 60 7.24 -9.95 14.63
N GLY A 61 8.07 -10.78 14.01
CA GLY A 61 9.52 -10.68 13.94
C GLY A 61 10.00 -10.39 12.52
N ILE A 62 11.28 -10.05 12.39
CA ILE A 62 11.96 -9.85 11.10
C ILE A 62 13.06 -10.91 11.00
N ARG A 63 13.19 -11.54 9.83
CA ARG A 63 14.29 -12.44 9.48
C ARG A 63 14.75 -12.17 8.05
N TYR A 64 16.02 -12.42 7.77
CA TYR A 64 16.57 -12.41 6.42
C TYR A 64 16.63 -13.84 5.90
N GLN A 65 16.22 -14.04 4.65
CA GLN A 65 16.42 -15.32 3.96
C GLN A 65 17.84 -15.40 3.40
N GLU A 66 18.21 -16.56 2.87
CA GLU A 66 19.51 -16.81 2.25
C GLU A 66 19.75 -15.86 1.05
N ASP A 67 18.69 -15.50 0.33
CA ASP A 67 18.71 -14.52 -0.77
C ASP A 67 18.90 -13.06 -0.32
N GLY A 68 19.06 -12.81 0.99
CA GLY A 68 19.16 -11.47 1.57
C GLY A 68 17.83 -10.71 1.66
N THR A 69 16.72 -11.31 1.23
CA THR A 69 15.40 -10.68 1.28
C THR A 69 14.88 -10.59 2.73
N LYS A 70 14.33 -9.42 3.08
CA LYS A 70 13.79 -9.15 4.41
C LYS A 70 12.33 -9.58 4.51
N VAL A 71 12.06 -10.56 5.36
CA VAL A 71 10.69 -11.08 5.56
C VAL A 71 10.22 -10.93 7.01
N ARG A 72 8.89 -10.85 7.16
CA ARG A 72 8.23 -10.83 8.47
C ARG A 72 7.84 -12.26 8.84
N ILE A 73 7.99 -12.62 10.11
CA ILE A 73 7.69 -13.96 10.63
C ILE A 73 6.74 -13.85 11.82
N SER A 74 5.80 -14.78 11.95
CA SER A 74 4.92 -14.90 13.12
C SER A 74 5.69 -15.42 14.35
N ARG A 75 5.50 -14.78 15.51
CA ARG A 75 6.13 -15.12 16.80
C ARG A 75 5.10 -15.14 17.92
N GLY A 76 5.30 -16.03 18.90
CA GLY A 76 4.49 -16.11 20.11
C GLY A 76 3.96 -17.51 20.39
N ILE A 77 3.24 -17.64 21.49
CA ILE A 77 2.65 -18.91 21.90
C ILE A 77 1.47 -19.23 20.98
N GLY A 78 1.55 -20.34 20.25
CA GLY A 78 0.56 -20.72 19.23
C GLY A 78 0.76 -20.11 17.84
N ALA A 79 1.89 -19.45 17.56
CA ALA A 79 2.25 -18.99 16.22
C ALA A 79 3.03 -20.07 15.45
N SER A 80 2.77 -20.22 14.15
CA SER A 80 3.37 -21.26 13.30
C SER A 80 4.81 -20.97 12.85
N GLY A 81 5.33 -19.76 13.07
CA GLY A 81 6.63 -19.34 12.51
C GLY A 81 6.56 -19.07 10.99
N SER A 82 5.35 -19.00 10.44
CA SER A 82 5.07 -18.69 9.04
C SER A 82 5.58 -17.31 8.62
N ILE A 83 5.86 -17.17 7.32
CA ILE A 83 6.24 -15.91 6.70
C ILE A 83 4.98 -15.07 6.43
N ILE A 84 4.89 -13.88 7.03
CA ILE A 84 3.82 -12.91 6.80
C ILE A 84 4.28 -11.92 5.72
N SER A 85 4.15 -12.33 4.47
CA SER A 85 4.52 -11.50 3.32
C SER A 85 3.75 -10.17 3.31
N ARG A 86 4.30 -9.17 2.63
CA ARG A 86 3.59 -7.90 2.44
C ARG A 86 2.38 -8.16 1.54
N PRO A 87 1.15 -7.85 1.97
CA PRO A 87 -0.05 -8.12 1.18
C PRO A 87 -0.04 -7.33 -0.13
N GLU A 88 -0.64 -7.91 -1.16
CA GLU A 88 -0.64 -7.36 -2.52
C GLU A 88 -1.33 -6.01 -2.63
N ILE A 89 -2.35 -5.76 -1.80
CA ILE A 89 -3.09 -4.49 -1.80
C ILE A 89 -2.19 -3.27 -1.56
N LEU A 90 -1.07 -3.44 -0.86
CA LEU A 90 -0.10 -2.38 -0.60
C LEU A 90 0.90 -2.17 -1.74
N LYS A 91 0.91 -3.04 -2.75
CA LYS A 91 1.72 -2.90 -3.97
C LYS A 91 0.95 -2.15 -5.06
N ILE A 92 -0.38 -2.16 -4.99
CA ILE A 92 -1.26 -1.50 -5.95
C ILE A 92 -1.21 0.02 -5.72
N ARG A 93 -1.19 0.78 -6.82
CA ARG A 93 -1.31 2.25 -6.77
C ARG A 93 -2.76 2.63 -6.49
N THR A 94 -2.98 3.61 -5.61
CA THR A 94 -4.31 4.14 -5.31
C THR A 94 -4.98 4.75 -6.54
N THR A 95 -4.19 5.38 -7.41
CA THR A 95 -4.65 5.91 -8.69
C THR A 95 -4.07 5.04 -9.82
N PRO A 96 -4.90 4.38 -10.63
CA PRO A 96 -4.42 3.61 -11.77
C PRO A 96 -3.78 4.57 -12.78
N ARG A 97 -2.67 4.14 -13.40
CA ARG A 97 -2.12 4.86 -14.55
C ARG A 97 -2.94 4.50 -15.79
N PRO A 98 -3.25 5.48 -16.66
CA PRO A 98 -3.75 5.15 -17.99
C PRO A 98 -2.70 4.29 -18.69
N THR A 99 -3.13 3.16 -19.26
CA THR A 99 -2.25 2.24 -20.01
C THR A 99 -2.05 2.70 -21.45
N ALA A 100 -2.97 3.53 -21.97
CA ALA A 100 -2.85 4.13 -23.29
C ALA A 100 -1.84 5.28 -23.26
N PRO A 101 -0.88 5.32 -24.20
CA PRO A 101 0.00 6.47 -24.36
C PRO A 101 -0.83 7.70 -24.74
N GLY A 102 -0.59 8.80 -24.04
CA GLY A 102 -1.17 10.10 -24.36
C GLY A 102 -0.52 10.72 -25.60
N PRO A 103 -1.07 11.85 -26.08
CA PRO A 103 -0.54 12.56 -27.26
C PRO A 103 0.89 13.10 -27.08
N LYS A 104 1.42 13.11 -25.85
CA LYS A 104 2.78 13.55 -25.51
C LYS A 104 3.68 12.40 -25.06
N ASP A 105 3.19 11.17 -25.05
CA ASP A 105 3.96 10.02 -24.60
C ASP A 105 4.63 9.36 -25.81
N THR A 106 5.93 9.10 -25.69
CA THR A 106 6.71 8.41 -26.72
C THR A 106 6.31 6.94 -26.79
N PRO A 107 6.09 6.37 -28.00
CA PRO A 107 5.83 4.94 -28.14
C PRO A 107 7.04 4.12 -27.68
N LEU A 108 6.78 2.94 -27.08
CA LEU A 108 7.84 2.08 -26.54
C LEU A 108 8.87 1.68 -27.59
N ASP A 109 8.45 1.51 -28.84
CA ASP A 109 9.32 1.10 -29.94
C ASP A 109 10.48 2.10 -30.15
N LEU A 110 10.20 3.40 -30.04
CA LEU A 110 11.21 4.45 -30.17
C LEU A 110 12.14 4.53 -28.94
N VAL A 111 11.60 4.25 -27.75
CA VAL A 111 12.37 4.33 -26.49
C VAL A 111 13.34 3.16 -26.35
N LEU A 112 12.93 1.98 -26.82
CA LEU A 112 13.75 0.76 -26.78
C LEU A 112 14.72 0.68 -27.96
N GLU A 113 14.61 1.57 -28.95
CA GLU A 113 15.54 1.64 -30.06
C GLU A 113 16.95 2.01 -29.56
N GLU A 114 17.90 1.10 -29.76
CA GLU A 114 19.32 1.37 -29.48
C GLU A 114 19.88 2.35 -30.52
N THR A 115 19.84 3.63 -30.18
CA THR A 115 20.34 4.75 -31.00
C THR A 115 21.86 4.91 -30.91
N TYR A 116 22.48 4.44 -29.82
CA TYR A 116 23.92 4.52 -29.59
C TYR A 116 24.50 3.17 -29.21
N ASN A 117 25.54 2.74 -29.93
CA ASN A 117 26.32 1.58 -29.55
C ASN A 117 27.83 1.90 -29.68
N PRO A 118 28.57 1.95 -28.55
CA PRO A 118 29.97 2.37 -28.54
C PRO A 118 30.92 1.36 -29.18
N LYS A 119 30.53 0.07 -29.27
CA LYS A 119 31.37 -0.98 -29.85
C LYS A 119 31.30 -1.01 -31.37
N THR A 120 30.13 -0.72 -31.92
CA THR A 120 29.88 -0.71 -33.37
C THR A 120 30.00 0.67 -33.99
N GLY A 121 30.21 1.72 -33.19
CA GLY A 121 30.29 3.11 -33.67
C GLY A 121 28.95 3.70 -34.10
N LYS A 122 27.84 3.02 -33.83
CA LYS A 122 26.49 3.48 -34.21
C LYS A 122 26.12 4.69 -33.35
N GLY A 123 25.72 5.80 -34.00
CA GLY A 123 25.22 7.01 -33.31
C GLY A 123 26.31 8.00 -32.86
N MET A 124 27.57 7.83 -33.27
CA MET A 124 28.61 8.85 -33.12
C MET A 124 28.58 9.78 -34.34
N PRO A 125 28.48 11.11 -34.17
CA PRO A 125 28.66 12.03 -35.29
C PRO A 125 30.11 11.99 -35.77
N ASP A 126 30.32 12.09 -37.09
CA ASP A 126 31.64 12.31 -37.64
C ASP A 126 32.16 13.66 -37.12
N LEU A 127 33.31 13.65 -36.45
CA LEU A 127 33.96 14.83 -35.85
C LEU A 127 34.61 15.72 -36.92
#